data_AF-A0A955W833-F1
#
_entry.id   AF-A0A955W833-F1
#
_cell.length_a   1.000
_cell.length_b   1.000
_cell.length_c   1.000
_cell.angle_alpha   90.00
_cell.angle_beta   90.00
_cell.angle_gamma   90.00
#
_symmetry.space_group_name_H-M   'P 1'
#
loop_
_entity.id
_entity.type
_entity.pdbx_description
1 polymer ?
#
loop_
_entity_poly.entity_id
_entity_poly.type
_entity_poly.pdbx_seq_one_letter_code
_entity_poly.pdbx_strand_id
1 'polypeptide(L)'
;MLQERRQQRTTERDSALRYQLEHSRVRGGLEALVLADQQGMVVASAGEAAVCEELGAIAPLMSRSVMGMPLPPLLRGGEVVVRPLRLYGQDLYLACVGGGVARDALLSNSVSGVQRILAAN
;
A
#
# COMPACT_ATOMS: atom_id res chain seq x y z
N MET A 1 -12.39 -18.20 23.28
CA MET A 1 -13.45 -17.18 23.11
C MET A 1 -12.90 -15.78 22.76
N LEU A 2 -12.27 -15.01 23.67
CA LEU A 2 -11.80 -13.64 23.36
C LEU A 2 -10.60 -13.58 22.39
N GLN A 3 -9.64 -14.50 22.54
CA GLN A 3 -8.46 -14.59 21.67
C GLN A 3 -8.81 -15.00 20.24
N GLU A 4 -9.70 -16.00 20.08
CA GLU A 4 -10.21 -16.45 18.78
C GLU A 4 -10.94 -15.32 18.04
N ARG A 5 -11.79 -14.55 18.75
CA ARG A 5 -12.48 -13.38 18.16
C ARG A 5 -11.51 -12.31 17.71
N ARG A 6 -10.42 -12.06 18.45
CA ARG A 6 -9.39 -11.09 18.06
C ARG A 6 -8.62 -11.57 16.82
N GLN A 7 -8.22 -12.83 16.80
CA GLN A 7 -7.55 -13.43 15.64
C GLN A 7 -8.44 -13.38 14.40
N GLN A 8 -9.70 -13.76 14.53
CA GLN A 8 -10.66 -13.73 13.42
C GLN A 8 -10.85 -12.30 12.87
N ARG A 9 -10.99 -11.29 13.73
CA ARG A 9 -11.06 -9.88 13.29
C ARG A 9 -9.78 -9.42 12.56
N THR A 10 -8.61 -9.86 12.99
CA THR A 10 -7.35 -9.54 12.28
C THR A 10 -7.35 -10.19 10.89
N THR A 11 -7.67 -11.48 10.78
CA THR A 11 -7.74 -12.19 9.51
C THR A 11 -8.75 -11.56 8.53
N GLU A 12 -9.91 -11.14 9.04
CA GLU A 12 -10.93 -10.44 8.25
C GLU A 12 -10.42 -9.08 7.74
N ARG A 13 -9.67 -8.34 8.55
CA ARG A 13 -9.05 -7.07 8.14
C ARG A 13 -7.98 -7.26 7.08
N ASP A 14 -7.06 -8.20 7.26
CA ASP A 14 -6.00 -8.48 6.29
C ASP A 14 -6.60 -8.86 4.93
N SER A 15 -7.65 -9.68 4.96
CA SER A 15 -8.41 -10.05 3.76
C SER A 15 -9.09 -8.84 3.12
N ALA A 16 -9.75 -7.99 3.92
CA ALA A 16 -10.42 -6.79 3.42
C ALA A 16 -9.43 -5.80 2.79
N LEU A 17 -8.26 -5.60 3.41
CA LEU A 17 -7.19 -4.77 2.86
C LEU A 17 -6.71 -5.32 1.52
N ARG A 18 -6.40 -6.62 1.45
CA ARG A 18 -5.96 -7.27 0.21
C ARG A 18 -6.99 -7.10 -0.91
N TYR A 19 -8.28 -7.30 -0.64
CA TYR A 19 -9.33 -7.08 -1.64
C TYR A 19 -9.47 -5.62 -2.07
N GLN A 20 -9.36 -4.69 -1.13
CA GLN A 20 -9.39 -3.25 -1.42
C GLN A 20 -8.22 -2.84 -2.32
N LEU A 21 -7.01 -3.36 -2.06
CA LEU A 21 -5.83 -3.09 -2.87
C LEU A 21 -5.96 -3.73 -4.25
N GLU A 22 -6.38 -4.99 -4.34
CA GLU A 22 -6.55 -5.69 -5.62
C GLU A 22 -7.58 -4.99 -6.51
N HIS A 23 -8.71 -4.58 -5.94
CA HIS A 23 -9.72 -3.81 -6.66
C HIS A 23 -9.16 -2.49 -7.21
N SER A 24 -8.36 -1.79 -6.39
CA SER A 24 -7.72 -0.53 -6.78
C SER A 24 -6.68 -0.74 -7.87
N ARG A 25 -5.87 -1.80 -7.75
CA ARG A 25 -4.83 -2.20 -8.70
C ARG A 25 -5.43 -2.45 -10.08
N VAL A 26 -6.45 -3.30 -10.15
CA VAL A 26 -7.16 -3.63 -11.40
C VAL A 26 -7.80 -2.39 -12.00
N ARG A 27 -8.51 -1.58 -11.20
CA ARG A 27 -9.17 -0.36 -11.70
C ARG A 27 -8.20 0.70 -12.20
N GLY A 28 -7.01 0.78 -11.62
CA GLY A 28 -5.98 1.74 -12.02
C GLY A 28 -5.03 1.26 -13.10
N GLY A 29 -5.16 0.01 -13.55
CA GLY A 29 -4.15 -0.60 -14.41
C GLY A 29 -2.76 -0.58 -13.78
N LEU A 30 -2.69 -0.70 -12.45
CA LEU A 30 -1.44 -0.69 -11.71
C LEU A 30 -0.79 -2.06 -11.81
N GLU A 31 0.54 -2.08 -11.88
CA GLU A 31 1.30 -3.32 -11.81
C GLU A 31 1.29 -3.88 -10.39
N ALA A 32 1.60 -3.01 -9.41
CA ALA A 32 1.51 -3.34 -7.98
C ALA A 32 0.99 -2.16 -7.15
N LEU A 33 0.38 -2.49 -6.01
CA LEU A 33 -0.09 -1.57 -4.99
C LEU A 33 0.16 -2.18 -3.60
N VAL A 34 0.82 -1.42 -2.73
CA VAL A 34 1.31 -1.87 -1.43
C VAL A 34 0.91 -0.87 -0.36
N LEU A 35 0.45 -1.38 0.77
CA LEU A 35 0.40 -0.66 2.03
C LEU A 35 1.57 -1.13 2.90
N ALA A 36 2.48 -0.23 3.24
CA ALA A 36 3.65 -0.51 4.07
C ALA A 36 3.67 0.36 5.33
N ASP A 37 4.37 -0.11 6.37
CA ASP A 37 4.64 0.68 7.58
C ASP A 37 5.91 1.54 7.44
N GLN A 38 6.30 2.21 8.53
CA GLN A 38 7.48 3.07 8.57
C GLN A 38 8.81 2.31 8.43
N GLN A 39 8.83 1.01 8.74
CA GLN A 39 10.00 0.16 8.55
C GLN A 39 10.10 -0.38 7.12
N GLY A 40 9.10 -0.09 6.27
CA GLY A 40 9.02 -0.63 4.91
C GLY A 40 8.46 -2.05 4.86
N MET A 41 7.87 -2.53 5.96
CA MET A 41 7.24 -3.85 6.00
C MET A 41 5.87 -3.80 5.34
N VAL A 42 5.59 -4.78 4.48
CA VAL A 42 4.31 -4.91 3.79
C VAL A 42 3.22 -5.32 4.79
N VAL A 43 2.21 -4.46 4.95
CA VAL A 43 0.98 -4.74 5.72
C VAL A 43 -0.04 -5.46 4.83
N ALA A 44 -0.18 -4.99 3.60
CA ALA A 44 -1.02 -5.62 2.58
C ALA A 44 -0.49 -5.27 1.18
N SER A 45 -0.70 -6.15 0.22
CA SER A 45 -0.23 -5.94 -1.15
C SER A 45 -1.17 -6.54 -2.19
N ALA A 46 -1.03 -6.06 -3.42
CA ALA A 46 -1.66 -6.56 -4.62
C ALA A 46 -0.68 -6.41 -5.79
N GLY A 47 -0.37 -7.51 -6.49
CA GLY A 47 0.65 -7.55 -7.54
C GLY A 47 1.60 -8.74 -7.36
N GLU A 48 2.68 -8.75 -8.14
CA GLU A 48 3.75 -9.74 -8.01
C GLU A 48 4.50 -9.52 -6.68
N ALA A 49 4.85 -10.61 -5.99
CA ALA A 49 5.31 -10.57 -4.61
C ALA A 49 6.66 -9.85 -4.45
N ALA A 50 7.63 -10.11 -5.34
CA ALA A 50 8.94 -9.47 -5.28
C ALA A 50 8.87 -7.97 -5.60
N VAL A 51 8.04 -7.57 -6.57
CA VAL A 51 7.74 -6.15 -6.85
C VAL A 51 7.13 -5.48 -5.62
N CYS A 52 6.18 -6.15 -4.95
CA CYS A 52 5.55 -5.60 -3.76
C CYS A 52 6.53 -5.44 -2.58
N GLU A 53 7.46 -6.38 -2.43
CA GLU A 53 8.50 -6.32 -1.40
C GLU A 53 9.44 -5.13 -1.63
N GLU A 54 9.97 -4.97 -2.84
CA GLU A 54 10.81 -3.80 -3.18
C GLU A 54 10.05 -2.48 -3.00
N LEU A 55 8.79 -2.43 -3.44
CA LEU A 55 7.95 -1.24 -3.36
C LEU A 55 7.65 -0.86 -1.90
N GLY A 56 7.36 -1.85 -1.04
CA GLY A 56 7.17 -1.64 0.39
C GLY A 56 8.44 -1.12 1.07
N ALA A 57 9.58 -1.72 0.76
CA ALA A 57 10.87 -1.36 1.36
C ALA A 57 11.27 0.10 1.06
N ILE A 58 11.01 0.60 -0.15
CA ILE A 58 11.39 1.96 -0.53
C ILE A 58 10.33 3.02 -0.22
N ALA A 59 9.07 2.64 0.03
CA ALA A 59 7.97 3.59 0.19
C ALA A 59 8.22 4.66 1.29
N PRO A 60 8.71 4.31 2.49
CA PRO A 60 8.99 5.31 3.52
C PRO A 60 10.11 6.28 3.14
N LEU A 61 11.12 5.79 2.41
CA LEU A 61 12.26 6.58 1.95
C LEU A 61 11.83 7.56 0.85
N MET A 62 11.07 7.08 -0.13
CA MET A 62 10.54 7.90 -1.22
C MET A 62 9.62 9.02 -0.73
N SER A 63 8.79 8.75 0.29
CA SER A 63 7.90 9.75 0.88
C SER A 63 8.65 10.91 1.54
N ARG A 64 9.88 10.67 2.01
CA ARG A 64 10.73 11.66 2.71
C ARG A 64 11.73 12.36 1.79
N SER A 65 11.96 11.82 0.59
CA SER A 65 13.02 12.30 -0.29
C SER A 65 12.54 13.50 -1.12
N VAL A 66 13.25 14.63 -1.01
CA VAL A 66 12.97 15.85 -1.78
C VAL A 66 13.53 15.74 -3.21
N MET A 67 14.64 15.00 -3.37
CA MET A 67 15.21 14.63 -4.67
C MET A 67 15.01 13.14 -4.84
N GLY A 68 14.60 12.68 -6.02
CA GLY A 68 14.35 11.26 -6.29
C GLY A 68 15.51 10.35 -5.85
N MET A 69 15.21 9.08 -5.57
CA MET A 69 16.20 8.08 -5.17
C MET A 69 16.35 7.00 -6.25
N PRO A 70 17.52 6.34 -6.35
CA PRO A 70 17.68 5.21 -7.26
C PRO A 70 16.64 4.13 -6.97
N LEU A 71 15.88 3.74 -7.99
CA LEU A 71 14.89 2.67 -7.87
C LEU A 71 15.58 1.30 -7.89
N PRO A 72 15.11 0.35 -7.06
CA PRO A 72 15.59 -1.02 -7.06
C PRO A 72 15.22 -1.72 -8.37
N PRO A 73 15.90 -2.83 -8.73
CA PRO A 73 15.86 -3.41 -10.07
C PRO A 73 14.47 -3.68 -10.63
N LEU A 74 13.52 -4.17 -9.82
CA LEU A 74 12.18 -4.52 -10.28
C LEU A 74 11.28 -3.28 -10.48
N LEU A 75 11.68 -2.13 -9.96
CA LEU A 75 10.95 -0.86 -10.12
C LEU A 75 11.60 0.08 -11.14
N ARG A 76 12.74 -0.30 -11.74
CA ARG A 76 13.46 0.55 -12.70
C ARG A 76 12.62 0.80 -13.96
N GLY A 77 12.57 2.07 -14.37
CA GLY A 77 11.78 2.50 -15.53
C GLY A 77 10.28 2.59 -15.25
N GLY A 78 9.82 2.16 -14.07
CA GLY A 78 8.45 2.34 -13.62
C GLY A 78 8.24 3.71 -12.98
N GLU A 79 7.01 4.23 -13.08
CA GLU A 79 6.60 5.39 -12.30
C GLU A 79 6.06 4.94 -10.95
N VAL A 80 6.81 5.25 -9.89
CA VAL A 80 6.42 4.95 -8.51
C VAL A 80 5.78 6.18 -7.87
N VAL A 81 4.62 5.99 -7.25
CA VAL A 81 3.94 7.02 -6.47
C VAL A 81 3.66 6.52 -5.07
N VAL A 82 3.99 7.36 -4.08
CA VAL A 82 3.74 7.10 -2.67
C VAL A 82 2.79 8.16 -2.09
N ARG A 83 1.85 7.71 -1.26
CA ARG A 83 0.97 8.55 -0.46
C ARG A 83 1.10 8.16 1.02
N PRO A 84 1.69 9.02 1.86
CA PRO A 84 1.70 8.79 3.30
C PRO A 84 0.28 8.94 3.85
N LEU A 85 -0.06 8.12 4.83
CA LEU A 85 -1.25 8.27 5.66
C LEU A 85 -0.88 8.00 7.13
N ARG A 86 -1.60 8.63 8.05
CA ARG A 86 -1.38 8.44 9.49
C ARG A 86 -2.62 7.86 10.15
N LEU A 87 -2.44 6.82 10.95
CA LEU A 87 -3.52 6.17 11.67
C LEU A 87 -3.05 5.82 13.09
N TYR A 88 -3.78 6.29 14.11
CA TYR A 88 -3.44 6.04 15.53
C TYR A 88 -1.97 6.34 15.88
N GLY A 89 -1.40 7.38 15.27
CA GLY A 89 0.00 7.78 15.47
C GLY A 89 1.04 6.95 14.71
N GLN A 90 0.62 5.94 13.93
CA GLN A 90 1.49 5.16 13.05
C GLN A 90 1.49 5.76 11.64
N ASP A 91 2.69 5.92 11.07
CA ASP A 91 2.87 6.31 9.68
C ASP A 91 2.79 5.06 8.79
N LEU A 92 1.87 5.08 7.84
CA LEU A 92 1.73 4.07 6.80
C LEU A 92 1.90 4.74 5.44
N TYR A 93 2.27 3.93 4.44
CA TYR A 93 2.60 4.39 3.11
C TYR A 93 1.85 3.55 2.09
N LEU A 94 0.96 4.18 1.33
CA LEU A 94 0.33 3.54 0.18
C LEU A 94 1.18 3.84 -1.05
N ALA A 95 1.82 2.83 -1.62
CA ALA A 95 2.73 2.95 -2.75
C ALA A 95 2.25 2.12 -3.93
N CYS A 96 2.44 2.63 -5.14
CA CYS A 96 2.12 1.92 -6.38
C CYS A 96 3.20 2.09 -7.43
N VAL A 97 3.21 1.19 -8.40
CA VAL A 97 4.00 1.30 -9.63
C VAL A 97 3.12 1.06 -10.86
N GLY A 98 3.38 1.82 -11.92
CA GLY A 98 2.64 1.77 -13.18
C GLY A 98 1.37 2.62 -13.18
N GLY A 99 0.35 2.18 -13.92
CA GLY A 99 -0.90 2.92 -14.10
C GLY A 99 -0.88 3.97 -15.22
N GLY A 100 -1.98 4.72 -15.30
CA GLY A 100 -2.14 5.83 -16.26
C GLY A 100 -2.55 7.14 -15.58
N VAL A 101 -3.01 8.11 -16.37
CA VAL A 101 -3.38 9.47 -15.91
C VAL A 101 -4.34 9.54 -14.72
N ALA A 102 -5.17 8.51 -14.51
CA ALA A 102 -6.11 8.45 -13.39
C ALA A 102 -5.50 7.94 -12.07
N ARG A 103 -4.23 7.53 -12.05
CA ARG A 103 -3.56 6.90 -10.90
C ARG A 103 -3.68 7.70 -9.62
N ASP A 104 -3.41 9.01 -9.67
CA ASP A 104 -3.40 9.84 -8.46
C ASP A 104 -4.78 9.96 -7.81
N ALA A 105 -5.83 10.08 -8.62
CA ALA A 105 -7.20 10.11 -8.14
C ALA A 105 -7.60 8.75 -7.53
N LEU A 106 -7.17 7.65 -8.16
CA LEU A 106 -7.42 6.31 -7.64
C LEU A 106 -6.67 6.06 -6.34
N LEU A 107 -5.40 6.43 -6.22
CA LEU A 107 -4.64 6.31 -4.98
C LEU A 107 -5.29 7.08 -3.84
N SER A 108 -5.78 8.29 -4.11
CA SER A 108 -6.46 9.12 -3.12
C SER A 108 -7.75 8.45 -2.61
N ASN A 109 -8.50 7.82 -3.51
CA ASN A 109 -9.67 7.01 -3.14
C ASN A 109 -9.29 5.74 -2.37
N SER A 110 -8.19 5.09 -2.76
CA SER A 110 -7.68 3.88 -2.10
C SER A 110 -7.22 4.17 -0.67
N VAL A 111 -6.57 5.30 -0.41
CA VAL A 111 -6.22 5.76 0.94
C VAL A 111 -7.48 5.82 1.83
N SER A 112 -8.56 6.43 1.34
CA SER A 112 -9.82 6.53 2.08
C SER A 112 -10.42 5.15 2.40
N GLY A 113 -10.31 4.20 1.46
CA GLY A 113 -10.76 2.81 1.67
C GLY A 113 -9.94 2.07 2.72
N VAL A 114 -8.60 2.17 2.63
CA VAL A 114 -7.66 1.59 3.61
C VAL A 114 -7.92 2.15 5.01
N GLN A 115 -8.03 3.47 5.14
CA GLN A 115 -8.30 4.12 6.42
C GLN A 115 -9.61 3.63 7.03
N ARG A 116 -10.67 3.45 6.22
CA ARG A 116 -11.96 2.93 6.71
C ARG A 116 -11.85 1.51 7.26
N ILE A 117 -11.11 0.64 6.57
CA ILE A 117 -10.92 -0.77 7.00
C ILE A 117 -10.12 -0.81 8.29
N LEU A 118 -9.05 -0.03 8.40
CA LEU A 118 -8.20 -0.01 9.58
C LEU A 118 -8.84 0.71 10.79
N ALA A 119 -9.74 1.67 10.54
CA ALA A 119 -10.47 2.39 11.59
C ALA A 119 -11.71 1.64 12.11
N ALA A 120 -12.19 0.62 11.39
CA ALA A 120 -13.33 -0.20 11.81
C ALA A 120 -12.93 -1.08 13.01
N ASN A 121 -13.41 -0.70 14.20
CA ASN A 121 -13.18 -1.38 15.49
C ASN A 121 -14.25 -2.44 15.82
#